data_AF-A0A955ZRU4-F1
#
_entry.id   AF-A0A955ZRU4-F1
#
_cell.length_a   1.000
_cell.length_b   1.000
_cell.length_c   1.000
_cell.angle_alpha   90.00
_cell.angle_beta   90.00
_cell.angle_gamma   90.00
#
_symmetry.space_group_name_H-M   'P 1'
#
loop_
_entity.id
_entity.type
_entity.pdbx_description
1 polymer ?
#
loop_
_entity_poly.entity_id
_entity_poly.type
_entity_poly.pdbx_seq_one_letter_code
_entity_poly.pdbx_strand_id
1 'polypeptide(L)'
;DVVMACCGDIPTLETLAAVDLLRVHMPSLKVRVVNVVDLMKLHPQSEHPNGLSDKEFDTIFTTDKPIIFAFHGYPWLIHRLTYRRTNHKNLHVRGYKEEGTTTTPFDMVVMNDLDRFHLVSDVIDRVPKLGSVAAYAQQAIREKRIEHKEYIARHGQDLPEIRHWKWPHTT
;
A
#
# COMPACT_ATOMS: atom_id res chain seq x y z
N ASP A 1 6.42 -1.77 12.98
CA ASP A 1 6.59 -3.10 12.33
C ASP A 1 6.62 -2.99 10.83
N VAL A 2 5.75 -2.15 10.24
CA VAL A 2 5.73 -1.86 8.81
C VAL A 2 5.42 -0.39 8.59
N VAL A 3 5.94 0.18 7.50
CA VAL A 3 5.56 1.50 6.99
C VAL A 3 4.63 1.30 5.79
N MET A 4 3.44 1.89 5.85
CA MET A 4 2.50 2.00 4.76
C MET A 4 2.61 3.40 4.16
N ALA A 5 3.28 3.51 3.02
CA ALA A 5 3.51 4.76 2.33
C ALA A 5 2.57 4.91 1.13
N CYS A 6 2.14 6.12 0.82
CA CYS A 6 1.27 6.38 -0.33
C CYS A 6 1.59 7.70 -1.01
N CYS A 7 1.34 7.78 -2.33
CA CYS A 7 1.44 9.01 -3.10
C CYS A 7 0.42 9.02 -4.24
N GLY A 8 -0.59 9.87 -4.12
CA GLY A 8 -1.76 9.94 -5.00
C GLY A 8 -3.04 9.71 -4.21
N ASP A 9 -4.16 10.20 -4.74
CA ASP A 9 -5.48 10.12 -4.11
C ASP A 9 -5.98 8.67 -3.96
N ILE A 10 -6.04 7.91 -5.06
CA ILE A 10 -6.46 6.50 -5.03
C ILE A 10 -5.48 5.62 -4.22
N PRO A 11 -4.15 5.71 -4.40
CA PRO A 11 -3.20 5.02 -3.53
C PRO A 11 -3.37 5.34 -2.04
N THR A 12 -3.70 6.58 -1.69
CA THR A 12 -3.94 6.99 -0.29
C THR A 12 -5.20 6.34 0.26
N LEU A 13 -6.30 6.35 -0.50
CA LEU A 13 -7.55 5.68 -0.13
C LEU A 13 -7.32 4.20 0.16
N GLU A 14 -6.68 3.48 -0.77
CA GLU A 14 -6.44 2.05 -0.64
C GLU A 14 -5.43 1.72 0.46
N THR A 15 -4.45 2.57 0.69
CA THR A 15 -3.51 2.44 1.81
C THR A 15 -4.23 2.56 3.14
N LEU A 16 -5.11 3.56 3.31
CA LEU A 16 -5.89 3.72 4.55
C LEU A 16 -6.86 2.56 4.74
N ALA A 17 -7.54 2.11 3.69
CA ALA A 17 -8.42 0.95 3.77
C ALA A 17 -7.66 -0.35 4.09
N ALA A 18 -6.44 -0.53 3.57
CA ALA A 18 -5.57 -1.64 3.95
C ALA A 18 -5.19 -1.57 5.43
N VAL A 19 -4.86 -0.38 5.94
CA VAL A 19 -4.53 -0.17 7.37
C VAL A 19 -5.71 -0.49 8.27
N ASP A 20 -6.93 -0.15 7.84
CA ASP A 20 -8.15 -0.52 8.56
C ASP A 20 -8.29 -2.06 8.67
N LEU A 21 -8.16 -2.78 7.56
CA LEU A 21 -8.17 -4.25 7.53
C LEU A 21 -7.04 -4.85 8.41
N LEU A 22 -5.83 -4.27 8.36
CA LEU A 22 -4.72 -4.70 9.20
C LEU A 22 -5.04 -4.55 10.69
N ARG A 23 -5.71 -3.47 11.10
CA ARG A 23 -6.12 -3.27 12.50
C ARG A 23 -7.15 -4.30 12.96
N VAL A 24 -8.09 -4.65 12.08
CA VAL A 24 -9.12 -5.67 12.36
C VAL A 24 -8.49 -7.05 12.51
N HIS A 25 -7.66 -7.45 11.55
CA HIS A 25 -7.14 -8.82 11.49
C HIS A 25 -5.86 -9.04 12.31
N MET A 26 -5.07 -7.99 12.52
CA MET A 26 -3.76 -8.04 13.19
C MET A 26 -3.61 -6.87 14.18
N PRO A 27 -4.43 -6.80 15.25
CA PRO A 27 -4.47 -5.64 16.15
C PRO A 27 -3.15 -5.36 16.90
N SER A 28 -2.25 -6.34 17.00
CA SER A 28 -0.93 -6.17 17.62
C SER A 28 0.16 -5.64 16.65
N LEU A 29 -0.18 -5.44 15.37
CA LEU A 29 0.73 -4.93 14.36
C LEU A 29 0.86 -3.40 14.49
N LYS A 30 2.08 -2.92 14.71
CA LYS A 30 2.37 -1.49 14.72
C LYS A 30 2.62 -1.00 13.29
N VAL A 31 1.67 -0.23 12.77
CA VAL A 31 1.72 0.36 11.42
C VAL A 31 2.02 1.86 11.51
N ARG A 32 3.00 2.33 10.73
CA ARG A 32 3.20 3.77 10.48
C ARG A 32 2.65 4.10 9.10
N VAL A 33 1.80 5.10 8.99
CA VAL A 33 1.31 5.60 7.70
C VAL A 33 2.08 6.85 7.30
N VAL A 34 2.56 6.91 6.06
CA VAL A 34 3.28 8.06 5.49
C VAL A 34 2.60 8.49 4.19
N ASN A 35 2.08 9.72 4.15
CA ASN A 35 1.56 10.31 2.93
C ASN A 35 2.65 11.18 2.27
N VAL A 36 3.01 10.86 1.03
CA VAL A 36 4.02 11.59 0.25
C VAL A 36 3.29 12.47 -0.77
N VAL A 37 3.37 13.77 -0.56
CA VAL A 37 2.78 14.78 -1.46
C VAL A 37 3.80 15.30 -2.46
N ASP A 38 4.99 15.67 -2.00
CA ASP A 38 6.10 16.08 -2.85
C ASP A 38 7.04 14.89 -3.10
N LEU A 39 7.00 14.32 -4.31
CA LEU A 39 7.87 13.21 -4.69
C LEU A 39 9.36 13.56 -4.65
N MET A 40 9.72 14.83 -4.88
CA MET A 40 11.12 15.25 -4.90
C MET A 40 11.77 15.17 -3.51
N LYS A 41 10.97 15.13 -2.44
CA LYS A 41 11.46 14.87 -1.07
C LYS A 41 12.09 13.48 -0.93
N LEU A 42 11.75 12.51 -1.78
CA LEU A 42 12.32 11.17 -1.74
C LEU A 42 13.80 11.15 -2.17
N HIS A 43 14.22 12.08 -3.03
CA HIS A 43 15.62 12.21 -3.44
C HIS A 43 16.54 12.54 -2.27
N PRO A 44 17.78 12.01 -2.25
CA PRO A 44 18.83 12.56 -1.39
C PRO A 44 18.99 14.05 -1.65
N GLN A 45 19.21 14.83 -0.59
CA GLN A 45 19.42 16.28 -0.71
C GLN A 45 20.61 16.65 -1.63
N SER A 46 21.60 15.77 -1.77
CA SER A 46 22.72 15.93 -2.69
C SER A 46 22.34 15.84 -4.18
N GLU A 47 21.21 15.23 -4.51
CA GLU A 47 20.73 15.02 -5.88
C GLU A 47 19.62 16.00 -6.28
N HIS A 48 18.89 16.57 -5.31
CA HIS A 48 17.82 17.52 -5.57
C HIS A 48 17.66 18.51 -4.41
N PRO A 49 17.49 19.83 -4.67
CA PRO A 49 17.41 20.86 -3.62
C PRO A 49 16.28 20.65 -2.60
N ASN A 50 15.16 20.05 -3.05
CA ASN A 50 14.03 19.72 -2.18
C ASN A 50 14.15 18.36 -1.49
N GLY A 51 15.18 17.57 -1.82
CA GLY A 51 15.39 16.23 -1.29
C GLY A 51 15.59 16.23 0.22
N LEU A 52 15.08 15.19 0.89
CA LEU A 52 15.31 15.00 2.33
C LEU A 52 16.76 14.59 2.59
N SER A 53 17.31 15.03 3.71
CA SER A 53 18.54 14.45 4.24
C SER A 53 18.32 12.96 4.55
N ASP A 54 19.39 12.16 4.54
CA ASP A 54 19.27 10.72 4.84
C ASP A 54 18.71 10.46 6.24
N LYS A 55 19.07 11.31 7.21
CA LYS A 55 18.55 11.21 8.58
C LYS A 55 17.04 11.45 8.67
N GLU A 56 16.52 12.43 7.93
CA GLU A 56 15.07 12.70 7.88
C GLU A 56 14.33 11.56 7.19
N PHE A 57 14.87 11.08 6.07
CA PHE A 57 14.30 9.93 5.36
C PHE A 57 14.23 8.70 6.28
N ASP A 58 15.32 8.37 6.96
CA ASP A 58 15.41 7.23 7.87
C ASP A 58 14.46 7.38 9.07
N THR A 59 14.24 8.61 9.55
CA THR A 59 13.28 8.88 10.62
C THR A 59 11.84 8.56 10.16
N ILE A 60 11.50 8.90 8.91
CA ILE A 60 10.16 8.71 8.34
C ILE A 60 9.92 7.26 7.93
N PHE A 61 10.86 6.67 7.19
CA PHE A 61 10.72 5.36 6.53
C PHE A 61 11.38 4.21 7.28
N THR A 62 12.01 4.48 8.43
CA THR A 62 12.81 3.53 9.21
C THR A 62 14.05 3.04 8.45
N THR A 63 14.99 2.42 9.17
CA THR A 63 16.23 1.90 8.60
C THR A 63 16.17 0.41 8.28
N ASP A 64 15.19 -0.32 8.84
CA ASP A 64 15.18 -1.77 8.84
C ASP A 64 13.81 -2.43 8.65
N LYS A 65 12.69 -1.68 8.73
CA LYS A 65 11.34 -2.27 8.61
C LYS A 65 10.86 -2.29 7.16
N PRO A 66 10.02 -3.26 6.76
CA PRO A 66 9.35 -3.26 5.46
C PRO A 66 8.60 -1.95 5.20
N ILE A 67 8.70 -1.45 3.97
CA ILE A 67 7.94 -0.30 3.47
C ILE A 67 7.09 -0.79 2.30
N ILE A 68 5.77 -0.75 2.45
CA ILE A 68 4.82 -0.98 1.35
C ILE A 68 4.42 0.38 0.84
N PHE A 69 4.76 0.69 -0.41
CA PHE A 69 4.55 2.00 -1.02
C PHE A 69 3.51 1.89 -2.14
N ALA A 70 2.34 2.50 -1.96
CA ALA A 70 1.30 2.60 -2.97
C ALA A 70 1.49 3.90 -3.79
N PHE A 71 1.65 3.79 -5.10
CA PHE A 71 1.95 4.92 -5.97
C PHE A 71 1.00 5.01 -7.17
N HIS A 72 0.56 6.21 -7.55
CA HIS A 72 -0.35 6.40 -8.67
C HIS A 72 0.31 6.12 -10.04
N GLY A 73 1.63 6.27 -10.14
CA GLY A 73 2.38 6.05 -11.37
C GLY A 73 3.16 4.73 -11.37
N TYR A 74 4.16 4.64 -12.25
CA TYR A 74 5.00 3.44 -12.37
C TYR A 74 5.90 3.23 -11.14
N PRO A 75 5.89 2.02 -10.53
CA PRO A 75 6.70 1.70 -9.34
C PRO A 75 8.20 1.99 -9.49
N TRP A 76 8.74 1.82 -10.70
CA TRP A 76 10.15 2.02 -11.01
C TRP A 76 10.66 3.43 -10.70
N LEU A 77 9.80 4.44 -10.81
CA LEU A 77 10.18 5.80 -10.45
C LEU A 77 10.56 5.89 -8.97
N ILE A 78 9.73 5.35 -8.07
CA ILE A 78 9.99 5.40 -6.63
C ILE A 78 11.31 4.70 -6.29
N HIS A 79 11.57 3.53 -6.88
CA HIS A 79 12.87 2.84 -6.74
C HIS A 79 14.03 3.71 -7.23
N ARG A 80 13.90 4.35 -8.39
CA ARG A 80 14.93 5.26 -8.92
C ARG A 80 15.16 6.47 -8.00
N LEU A 81 14.12 7.04 -7.41
CA LEU A 81 14.24 8.19 -6.49
C LEU A 81 14.93 7.81 -5.17
N THR A 82 14.82 6.55 -4.76
CA THR A 82 15.20 6.09 -3.41
C THR A 82 16.35 5.07 -3.40
N TYR A 83 16.97 4.77 -4.56
CA TYR A 83 17.96 3.69 -4.68
C TYR A 83 19.16 3.76 -3.72
N ARG A 84 19.55 4.98 -3.28
CA ARG A 84 20.65 5.19 -2.31
C ARG A 84 20.21 5.21 -0.85
N ARG A 85 18.91 5.15 -0.56
CA ARG A 85 18.39 5.26 0.81
C ARG A 85 18.69 3.99 1.60
N THR A 86 19.01 4.15 2.89
CA THR A 86 19.44 3.07 3.80
C THR A 86 18.54 1.84 3.73
N ASN A 87 17.22 2.06 3.74
CA ASN A 87 16.22 0.99 3.82
C ASN A 87 15.65 0.55 2.45
N HIS A 88 16.29 0.95 1.33
CA HIS A 88 15.77 0.67 -0.03
C HIS A 88 15.52 -0.82 -0.29
N LYS A 89 16.33 -1.73 0.30
CA LYS A 89 16.15 -3.18 0.19
C LYS A 89 14.81 -3.70 0.71
N ASN A 90 14.17 -2.96 1.62
CA ASN A 90 12.88 -3.27 2.23
C ASN A 90 11.74 -2.45 1.63
N LEU A 91 12.01 -1.67 0.59
CA LEU A 91 11.02 -0.87 -0.12
C LEU A 91 10.35 -1.72 -1.20
N HIS A 92 9.04 -1.87 -1.10
CA HIS A 92 8.22 -2.60 -2.05
C HIS A 92 7.12 -1.69 -2.57
N VAL A 93 7.17 -1.41 -3.87
CA VAL A 93 6.30 -0.41 -4.48
C VAL A 93 5.25 -1.09 -5.33
N ARG A 94 3.98 -0.74 -5.08
CA ARG A 94 2.83 -1.04 -5.94
C ARG A 94 2.44 0.24 -6.67
N GLY A 95 1.93 0.09 -7.88
CA GLY A 95 1.52 1.21 -8.71
C GLY A 95 1.05 0.72 -10.06
N TYR A 96 0.98 1.62 -11.03
CA TYR A 96 0.48 1.29 -12.36
C TYR A 96 1.39 0.29 -13.10
N LYS A 97 0.76 -0.75 -13.68
CA LYS A 97 1.41 -1.89 -14.35
C LYS A 97 0.97 -2.05 -15.82
N GLU A 98 0.32 -1.04 -16.41
CA GLU A 98 -0.30 -1.12 -17.74
C GLU A 98 -1.46 -2.11 -17.85
N GLU A 99 -2.08 -2.45 -16.71
CA GLU A 99 -3.25 -3.31 -16.69
C GLU A 99 -4.51 -2.46 -16.56
N GLY A 100 -5.45 -2.64 -17.49
CA GLY A 100 -6.70 -1.90 -17.47
C GLY A 100 -7.61 -2.23 -18.64
N THR A 101 -8.91 -2.09 -18.42
CA THR A 101 -9.96 -2.23 -19.44
C THR A 101 -11.20 -1.45 -19.02
N THR A 102 -12.27 -1.48 -19.80
CA THR A 102 -13.58 -1.00 -19.35
C THR A 102 -14.07 -1.90 -18.21
N THR A 103 -13.90 -1.44 -16.98
CA THR A 103 -14.30 -2.13 -15.75
C THR A 103 -14.70 -1.12 -14.67
N THR A 104 -15.00 -1.58 -13.46
CA THR A 104 -15.37 -0.74 -12.32
C THR A 104 -14.15 -0.03 -11.71
N PRO A 105 -14.33 1.12 -11.04
CA PRO A 105 -13.20 1.90 -10.50
C PRO A 105 -12.26 1.12 -9.59
N PHE A 106 -12.77 0.32 -8.65
CA PHE A 106 -11.91 -0.46 -7.76
C PHE A 106 -11.27 -1.65 -8.50
N ASP A 107 -11.96 -2.26 -9.46
CA ASP A 107 -11.38 -3.35 -10.25
C ASP A 107 -10.17 -2.89 -11.07
N MET A 108 -10.17 -1.65 -11.58
CA MET A 108 -8.97 -1.05 -12.20
C MET A 108 -7.76 -1.05 -11.25
N VAL A 109 -7.98 -0.85 -9.95
CA VAL A 109 -6.92 -0.88 -8.93
C VAL A 109 -6.49 -2.33 -8.63
N VAL A 110 -7.44 -3.26 -8.61
CA VAL A 110 -7.20 -4.70 -8.43
C VAL A 110 -6.35 -5.26 -9.57
N MET A 111 -6.61 -4.88 -10.82
CA MET A 111 -5.83 -5.27 -11.99
C MET A 111 -4.34 -4.86 -11.89
N ASN A 112 -4.05 -3.79 -11.13
CA ASN A 112 -2.70 -3.28 -10.92
C ASN A 112 -2.05 -3.76 -9.60
N ASP A 113 -2.67 -4.71 -8.89
CA ASP A 113 -2.26 -5.17 -7.55
C ASP A 113 -2.08 -4.05 -6.51
N LEU A 114 -2.77 -2.91 -6.70
CA LEU A 114 -2.61 -1.71 -5.86
C LEU A 114 -3.72 -1.61 -4.80
N ASP A 115 -4.75 -2.45 -4.87
CA ASP A 115 -5.89 -2.37 -3.99
C ASP A 115 -5.58 -2.83 -2.56
N ARG A 116 -6.44 -2.44 -1.62
CA ARG A 116 -6.29 -2.74 -0.20
C ARG A 116 -6.02 -4.21 0.12
N PHE A 117 -6.54 -5.17 -0.65
CA PHE A 117 -6.34 -6.60 -0.38
C PHE A 117 -4.93 -7.06 -0.73
N HIS A 118 -4.38 -6.59 -1.87
CA HIS A 118 -2.99 -6.86 -2.20
C HIS A 118 -2.03 -6.15 -1.25
N LEU A 119 -2.33 -4.91 -0.84
CA LEU A 119 -1.54 -4.19 0.14
C LEU A 119 -1.49 -4.91 1.49
N VAL A 120 -2.61 -5.45 1.98
CA VAL A 120 -2.64 -6.29 3.19
C VAL A 120 -1.80 -7.56 3.01
N SER A 121 -1.94 -8.23 1.87
CA SER A 121 -1.17 -9.44 1.56
C SER A 121 0.33 -9.18 1.56
N ASP A 122 0.77 -8.04 0.99
CA ASP A 122 2.17 -7.64 0.99
C ASP A 122 2.74 -7.43 2.39
N VAL A 123 1.94 -6.89 3.31
CA VAL A 123 2.32 -6.74 4.72
C VAL A 123 2.46 -8.09 5.40
N ILE A 124 1.50 -9.00 5.20
CA ILE A 124 1.52 -10.36 5.77
C ILE A 124 2.80 -11.09 5.33
N ASP A 125 3.12 -11.03 4.05
CA ASP A 125 4.25 -11.77 3.48
C ASP A 125 5.62 -11.22 3.92
N ARG A 126 5.70 -9.94 4.31
CA ARG A 126 6.98 -9.24 4.56
C ARG A 126 7.29 -8.95 6.01
N VAL A 127 6.29 -8.92 6.88
CA VAL A 127 6.52 -8.69 8.31
C VAL A 127 6.87 -10.03 8.99
N PRO A 128 8.12 -10.23 9.47
CA PRO A 128 8.58 -11.56 9.90
C PRO A 128 7.76 -12.20 11.02
N LYS A 129 7.18 -11.37 11.90
CA LYS A 129 6.37 -11.85 13.03
C LYS A 129 4.95 -12.29 12.67
N LEU A 130 4.48 -12.03 11.44
CA LEU A 130 3.10 -12.35 11.05
C LEU A 130 2.97 -13.81 10.59
N GLY A 131 3.91 -14.33 9.79
CA GLY A 131 4.06 -15.76 9.47
C GLY A 131 2.75 -16.56 9.43
N SER A 132 2.70 -17.67 10.19
CA SER A 132 1.51 -18.52 10.32
C SER A 132 0.38 -17.87 11.14
N VAL A 133 0.68 -16.88 11.97
CA VAL A 133 -0.32 -16.18 12.81
C VAL A 133 -1.32 -15.42 11.94
N ALA A 134 -0.90 -14.96 10.75
CA ALA A 134 -1.74 -14.28 9.79
C ALA A 134 -2.48 -15.20 8.81
N ALA A 135 -2.41 -16.53 8.95
CA ALA A 135 -3.00 -17.47 7.98
C ALA A 135 -4.50 -17.25 7.77
N TYR A 136 -5.26 -17.04 8.85
CA TYR A 136 -6.69 -16.74 8.77
C TYR A 136 -6.97 -15.40 8.08
N ALA A 137 -6.17 -14.38 8.38
CA ALA A 137 -6.29 -13.08 7.72
C ALA A 137 -6.01 -13.20 6.21
N GLN A 138 -4.94 -13.90 5.84
CA GLN A 138 -4.58 -14.11 4.44
C GLN A 138 -5.67 -14.88 3.69
N GLN A 139 -6.31 -15.85 4.34
CA GLN A 139 -7.44 -16.58 3.77
C GLN A 139 -8.66 -15.67 3.55
N ALA A 140 -9.05 -14.88 4.56
CA ALA A 140 -10.16 -13.94 4.44
C ALA A 140 -9.93 -12.91 3.31
N ILE A 141 -8.71 -12.42 3.17
CA ILE A 141 -8.33 -11.47 2.11
C ILE A 141 -8.41 -12.13 0.72
N ARG A 142 -7.99 -13.40 0.58
CA ARG A 142 -8.15 -14.16 -0.67
C ARG A 142 -9.62 -14.36 -1.03
N GLU A 143 -10.45 -14.72 -0.05
CA GLU A 143 -11.89 -14.90 -0.23
C GLU A 143 -12.55 -13.60 -0.69
N LYS A 144 -12.17 -12.46 -0.11
CA LYS A 144 -12.66 -11.14 -0.54
C LYS A 144 -12.33 -10.79 -1.98
N ARG A 145 -11.15 -11.16 -2.47
CA ARG A 145 -10.78 -10.96 -3.89
C ARG A 145 -11.61 -11.85 -4.83
N ILE A 146 -11.93 -13.08 -4.41
CA ILE A 146 -12.81 -13.97 -5.17
C ILE A 146 -14.23 -13.40 -5.21
N GLU A 147 -14.76 -12.97 -4.05
CA GLU A 147 -16.07 -12.33 -3.92
C GLU A 147 -16.18 -11.09 -4.83
N HIS A 148 -15.16 -10.22 -4.81
CA HIS A 148 -15.08 -9.04 -5.68
C HIS A 148 -15.24 -9.41 -7.16
N LYS A 149 -14.43 -10.36 -7.64
CA LYS A 149 -14.46 -10.80 -9.04
C LYS A 149 -15.82 -11.35 -9.45
N GLU A 150 -16.46 -12.13 -8.59
CA GLU A 150 -17.80 -12.65 -8.84
C GLU A 150 -18.86 -11.55 -8.84
N TYR A 151 -18.74 -10.59 -7.91
CA TYR A 151 -19.70 -9.53 -7.73
C TYR A 151 -19.72 -8.56 -8.92
N ILE A 152 -18.54 -8.11 -9.39
CA ILE A 152 -18.47 -7.21 -10.55
C ILE A 152 -19.02 -7.88 -11.81
N ALA A 153 -18.78 -9.18 -12.00
CA ALA A 153 -19.26 -9.92 -13.16
C ALA A 153 -20.79 -10.06 -13.18
N ARG A 154 -21.41 -10.18 -11.99
CA ARG A 154 -22.87 -10.29 -11.85
C ARG A 154 -23.58 -8.95 -11.85
N HIS A 155 -22.98 -7.90 -11.28
CA HIS A 155 -23.67 -6.65 -10.95
C HIS A 155 -23.16 -5.41 -11.68
N GLY A 156 -21.99 -5.48 -12.32
CA GLY A 156 -21.40 -4.34 -13.05
C GLY A 156 -21.03 -3.14 -12.17
N GLN A 157 -20.88 -3.34 -10.86
CA GLN A 157 -20.49 -2.31 -9.89
C GLN A 157 -19.63 -2.93 -8.80
N ASP A 158 -18.77 -2.11 -8.16
CA ASP A 158 -17.93 -2.57 -7.05
C ASP A 158 -18.76 -3.02 -5.84
N LEU A 159 -18.16 -3.90 -5.02
CA LEU A 159 -18.74 -4.37 -3.77
C LEU A 159 -19.26 -3.19 -2.92
N PRO A 160 -20.44 -3.30 -2.28
CA PRO A 160 -20.99 -2.22 -1.47
C PRO A 160 -20.03 -1.75 -0.36
N GLU A 161 -19.31 -2.68 0.27
CA GLU A 161 -18.31 -2.36 1.30
C GLU A 161 -17.12 -1.56 0.77
N ILE A 162 -16.80 -1.64 -0.52
CA ILE A 162 -15.78 -0.81 -1.17
C ILE A 162 -16.34 0.58 -1.47
N ARG A 163 -17.52 0.64 -2.10
CA ARG A 163 -18.17 1.91 -2.50
C ARG A 163 -18.58 2.78 -1.31
N HIS A 164 -18.95 2.14 -0.20
CA HIS A 164 -19.44 2.82 1.00
C HIS A 164 -18.42 2.82 2.13
N TRP A 165 -17.17 2.41 1.86
CA TRP A 165 -16.11 2.44 2.86
C TRP A 165 -15.89 3.87 3.37
N LYS A 166 -15.75 3.99 4.69
CA LYS A 166 -15.33 5.19 5.38
C LYS A 166 -14.34 4.79 6.45
N TRP A 167 -13.38 5.65 6.74
CA TRP A 167 -12.46 5.44 7.84
C TRP A 167 -13.22 5.26 9.17
N PRO A 168 -13.14 4.10 9.84
CA PRO A 168 -14.01 3.80 10.97
C PRO A 168 -13.42 4.19 12.34
N HIS A 169 -12.19 4.69 12.38
CA HIS A 169 -11.50 5.04 13.62
C HIS A 169 -11.62 6.55 13.86
N THR A 170 -11.95 6.95 15.09
CA THR A 170 -11.88 8.36 15.50
C THR A 170 -10.44 8.87 15.41
N THR A 171 -10.24 9.97 14.70
CA THR A 171 -9.00 10.77 14.70
C THR A 171 -8.77 11.45 16.04
#